data_AF-A0A0B5DMS8-F1
#
_entry.id   AF-A0A0B5DMS8-F1
#
_cell.length_a   1.000
_cell.length_b   1.000
_cell.length_c   1.000
_cell.angle_alpha   90.00
_cell.angle_beta   90.00
_cell.angle_gamma   90.00
#
_symmetry.space_group_name_H-M   'P 1'
#
loop_
_entity.id
_entity.type
_entity.pdbx_description
1 polymer ?
#
loop_
_entity_poly.entity_id
_entity_poly.type
_entity_poly.pdbx_seq_one_letter_code
_entity_poly.pdbx_strand_id
1 'polypeptide(L)'
;MAGLEGVEPPRRHGSATAARWSPAVEDERALRALELFGNPAEAEVSLPSRPESAGAARRLAQVVILRHWGLSPRMTEDAVLLVSELVGNAVRHTGARRFGLRMRRRRGWIRIEVRDPSRGLPCLMPVQELDVSGRGLFLVDKLADRWGVDLLPRGKTTWFEMRVADR
;
A
#
# COMPACT_ATOMS: atom_id res chain seq x y z
N MET A 1 67.41 14.10 11.55
CA MET A 1 66.66 12.93 12.04
C MET A 1 65.18 13.28 11.92
N ALA A 2 64.62 13.14 10.72
CA ALA A 2 63.76 12.01 10.30
C ALA A 2 62.32 12.17 10.85
N GLY A 3 61.24 12.16 10.09
CA GLY A 3 61.01 11.97 8.66
C GLY A 3 59.51 11.90 8.38
N LEU A 4 59.13 12.33 7.18
CA LEU A 4 58.10 11.83 6.27
C LEU A 4 56.60 11.79 6.64
N GLU A 5 55.86 12.11 5.57
CA GLU A 5 54.44 12.31 5.38
C GLU A 5 53.58 11.05 5.60
N GLY A 6 52.30 11.30 5.90
CA GLY A 6 51.26 10.27 5.93
C GLY A 6 49.87 10.88 5.86
N VAL A 7 49.48 11.34 4.67
CA VAL A 7 48.08 11.60 4.31
C VAL A 7 47.34 10.26 4.33
N GLU A 8 46.36 10.10 5.24
CA GLU A 8 45.44 8.96 5.24
C GLU A 8 44.04 9.46 4.79
N PRO A 9 43.50 8.99 3.65
CA PRO A 9 42.20 9.44 3.17
C PRO A 9 41.06 8.78 3.97
N PRO A 10 39.89 9.44 4.10
CA PRO A 10 38.75 8.84 4.77
C PRO A 10 38.22 7.64 3.96
N ARG A 11 38.19 6.50 4.64
CA ARG A 11 37.70 5.19 4.18
C ARG A 11 36.27 5.32 3.64
N ARG A 12 36.10 5.15 2.32
CA ARG A 12 34.80 4.91 1.67
C ARG A 12 34.44 3.42 1.78
N HIS A 13 33.46 3.07 2.60
CA HIS A 13 32.79 1.75 2.60
C HIS A 13 31.34 1.96 3.08
N GLY A 14 30.27 1.59 2.39
CA GLY A 14 30.08 1.09 1.04
C GLY A 14 28.68 1.52 0.61
N SER A 15 28.55 2.04 -0.60
CA SER A 15 27.25 2.34 -1.20
C SER A 15 26.56 1.00 -1.49
N ALA A 16 25.55 0.67 -0.69
CA ALA A 16 24.59 -0.36 -1.09
C ALA A 16 24.04 0.08 -2.45
N THR A 17 24.28 -0.73 -3.47
CA THR A 17 23.73 -0.53 -4.81
C THR A 17 22.21 -0.48 -4.69
N ALA A 18 21.65 0.73 -4.64
CA ALA A 18 20.25 0.98 -4.86
C ALA A 18 19.94 0.40 -6.24
N ALA A 19 19.33 -0.79 -6.26
CA ALA A 19 18.95 -1.47 -7.48
C ALA A 19 18.19 -0.46 -8.35
N ARG A 20 18.75 -0.19 -9.53
CA ARG A 20 18.25 0.84 -10.45
C ARG A 20 16.81 0.46 -10.80
N TRP A 21 15.85 1.17 -10.22
CA TRP A 21 14.43 0.97 -10.50
C TRP A 21 14.18 1.14 -12.00
N SER A 22 13.54 0.16 -12.62
CA SER A 22 13.14 0.21 -14.03
C SER A 22 11.62 0.09 -14.11
N PRO A 23 10.93 1.04 -14.77
CA PRO A 23 9.48 0.98 -14.98
C PRO A 23 9.00 -0.36 -15.56
N ALA A 24 9.77 -0.97 -16.46
CA ALA A 24 9.42 -2.23 -17.12
C ALA A 24 9.37 -3.44 -16.15
N VAL A 25 10.24 -3.49 -15.15
CA VAL A 25 10.25 -4.60 -14.16
C VAL A 25 9.07 -4.48 -13.20
N GLU A 26 8.70 -3.25 -12.83
CA GLU A 26 7.54 -3.01 -11.98
C GLU A 26 6.24 -3.38 -12.70
N ASP A 27 6.17 -3.07 -14.00
CA ASP A 27 5.06 -3.45 -14.87
C ASP A 27 4.90 -4.96 -14.97
N GLU A 28 5.98 -5.71 -15.19
CA GLU A 28 5.93 -7.18 -15.25
C GLU A 28 5.45 -7.79 -13.93
N ARG A 29 5.94 -7.29 -12.80
CA ARG A 29 5.52 -7.74 -11.46
C ARG A 29 4.05 -7.41 -11.19
N ALA A 30 3.54 -6.32 -11.73
CA ALA A 30 2.15 -5.94 -11.57
C ALA A 30 1.22 -6.80 -12.43
N LEU A 31 1.62 -7.13 -13.66
CA LEU A 31 0.90 -8.08 -14.51
C LEU A 31 0.87 -9.48 -13.88
N ARG A 32 2.01 -9.97 -13.39
CA ARG A 32 2.06 -11.24 -12.63
C ARG A 32 1.14 -11.21 -11.40
N ALA A 33 1.02 -10.08 -10.71
CA ALA A 33 0.11 -9.98 -9.57
C ALA A 33 -1.36 -10.12 -9.99
N LEU A 34 -1.77 -9.53 -11.13
CA LEU A 34 -3.11 -9.71 -11.69
C LEU A 34 -3.36 -11.16 -12.09
N GLU A 35 -2.38 -11.84 -12.70
CA GLU A 35 -2.49 -13.26 -13.05
C GLU A 35 -2.64 -14.15 -11.80
N LEU A 36 -1.86 -13.89 -10.75
CA LEU A 36 -1.84 -14.73 -9.55
C LEU A 36 -3.09 -14.54 -8.67
N PHE A 37 -3.59 -13.31 -8.55
CA PHE A 37 -4.65 -12.99 -7.58
C PHE A 37 -5.98 -12.58 -8.22
N GLY A 38 -5.97 -12.23 -9.51
CA GLY A 38 -7.11 -11.66 -10.21
C GLY A 38 -7.12 -10.13 -10.18
N ASN A 39 -8.13 -9.55 -10.85
CA ASN A 39 -8.32 -8.10 -10.92
C ASN A 39 -9.26 -7.60 -9.80
N PRO A 40 -8.77 -6.81 -8.82
CA PRO A 40 -9.60 -6.30 -7.74
C PRO A 40 -10.64 -5.27 -8.20
N ALA A 41 -10.54 -4.75 -9.43
CA ALA A 41 -11.55 -3.88 -10.02
C ALA A 41 -12.81 -4.64 -10.48
N GLU A 42 -12.68 -5.94 -10.76
CA GLU A 42 -13.77 -6.78 -11.27
C GLU A 42 -14.44 -7.56 -10.13
N ALA A 43 -13.63 -8.16 -9.24
CA ALA A 43 -14.11 -8.96 -8.12
C ALA A 43 -13.23 -8.77 -6.88
N GLU A 44 -13.71 -9.21 -5.71
CA GLU A 44 -12.85 -9.29 -4.52
C GLU A 44 -11.77 -10.35 -4.74
N VAL A 45 -10.51 -9.97 -4.59
CA VAL A 45 -9.36 -10.87 -4.69
C VAL A 45 -8.89 -11.28 -3.30
N SER A 46 -8.57 -12.56 -3.11
CA SER A 46 -8.14 -13.07 -1.81
C SER A 46 -6.61 -13.12 -1.70
N LEU A 47 -6.04 -12.39 -0.76
CA LEU A 47 -4.61 -12.31 -0.50
C LEU A 47 -4.24 -13.08 0.79
N PRO A 48 -3.09 -13.78 0.84
CA PRO A 48 -2.55 -14.33 2.09
C PRO A 48 -2.29 -13.24 3.12
N SER A 49 -2.53 -13.50 4.40
CA SER A 49 -2.19 -12.54 5.45
C SER A 49 -0.71 -12.67 5.85
N ARG A 50 0.17 -12.13 5.01
CA ARG A 50 1.61 -12.11 5.23
C ARG A 50 2.20 -10.75 4.83
N PRO A 51 3.34 -10.33 5.40
CA PRO A 51 3.95 -9.03 5.08
C PRO A 51 4.16 -8.79 3.58
N GLU A 52 4.45 -9.82 2.80
CA GLU A 52 4.67 -9.74 1.35
C GLU A 52 3.40 -9.34 0.58
N SER A 53 2.21 -9.60 1.14
CA SER A 53 0.93 -9.26 0.51
C SER A 53 0.70 -7.75 0.42
N ALA A 54 1.35 -6.94 1.26
CA ALA A 54 1.35 -5.49 1.08
C ALA A 54 2.00 -5.10 -0.26
N GLY A 55 3.10 -5.76 -0.64
CA GLY A 55 3.74 -5.56 -1.94
C GLY A 55 2.85 -5.98 -3.11
N ALA A 56 2.15 -7.11 -2.98
CA ALA A 56 1.21 -7.57 -4.00
C ALA A 56 0.01 -6.61 -4.15
N ALA A 57 -0.57 -6.17 -3.04
CA ALA A 57 -1.69 -5.22 -3.04
C ALA A 57 -1.31 -3.86 -3.65
N ARG A 58 -0.11 -3.34 -3.34
CA ARG A 58 0.39 -2.10 -3.97
C ARG A 58 0.47 -2.22 -5.49
N ARG A 59 1.02 -3.32 -5.99
CA ARG A 59 1.14 -3.56 -7.44
C ARG A 59 -0.21 -3.70 -8.13
N LEU A 60 -1.14 -4.43 -7.52
CA LEU A 60 -2.53 -4.54 -7.99
C LEU A 60 -3.21 -3.16 -8.05
N ALA A 61 -3.06 -2.36 -6.99
CA ALA A 61 -3.64 -1.02 -6.96
C ALA A 61 -3.03 -0.11 -8.03
N GLN A 62 -1.71 -0.11 -8.17
CA GLN A 62 -0.99 0.69 -9.15
C GLN A 62 -1.45 0.37 -10.58
N VAL A 63 -1.51 -0.91 -10.97
CA VAL A 63 -1.89 -1.31 -12.33
C VAL A 63 -3.37 -1.05 -12.61
N VAL A 64 -4.25 -1.24 -11.63
CA VAL A 64 -5.67 -0.91 -11.78
C VAL A 64 -5.86 0.60 -11.96
N ILE A 65 -5.26 1.41 -11.08
CA ILE A 65 -5.48 2.86 -11.07
C ILE A 65 -4.86 3.53 -12.30
N LEU A 66 -3.61 3.20 -12.63
CA LEU A 66 -2.92 3.80 -13.78
C LEU A 66 -3.43 3.25 -15.11
N ARG A 67 -3.54 1.94 -15.26
CA ARG A 67 -3.80 1.33 -16.58
C ARG A 67 -5.28 1.12 -16.86
N HIS A 68 -6.03 0.61 -15.88
CA HIS A 68 -7.45 0.29 -16.09
C HIS A 68 -8.34 1.52 -15.92
N TRP A 69 -7.99 2.40 -14.97
CA TRP A 69 -8.75 3.62 -14.72
C TRP A 69 -8.13 4.87 -15.34
N GLY A 70 -6.85 4.85 -15.74
CA GLY A 70 -6.23 6.01 -16.41
C GLY A 70 -6.13 7.25 -15.52
N LEU A 71 -6.02 7.07 -14.20
CA LEU A 71 -5.91 8.17 -13.24
C LEU A 71 -4.47 8.71 -13.19
N SER A 72 -4.30 9.90 -12.59
CA SER A 72 -3.00 10.57 -12.56
C SER A 72 -1.95 9.81 -11.74
N PRO A 73 -0.65 10.00 -12.03
CA PRO A 73 0.43 9.40 -11.24
C PRO A 73 0.35 9.76 -9.75
N ARG A 74 0.13 11.04 -9.43
CA ARG A 74 -0.02 11.52 -8.05
C ARG A 74 -1.16 10.83 -7.30
N MET A 75 -2.34 10.73 -7.93
CA MET A 75 -3.49 10.01 -7.36
C MET A 75 -3.16 8.54 -7.12
N THR A 76 -2.38 7.93 -8.02
CA THR A 76 -1.94 6.54 -7.87
C THR A 76 -1.01 6.37 -6.69
N GLU A 77 -0.02 7.25 -6.53
CA GLU A 77 0.94 7.22 -5.42
C GLU A 77 0.21 7.29 -4.07
N ASP A 78 -0.70 8.25 -3.92
CA ASP A 78 -1.50 8.43 -2.70
C ASP A 78 -2.37 7.18 -2.42
N ALA A 79 -3.10 6.68 -3.42
CA ALA A 79 -3.95 5.51 -3.27
C ALA A 79 -3.16 4.23 -2.94
N VAL A 80 -1.99 4.03 -3.56
CA VAL A 80 -1.09 2.89 -3.32
C VAL A 80 -0.53 2.93 -1.90
N LEU A 81 -0.20 4.13 -1.39
CA LEU A 81 0.20 4.31 0.00
C LEU A 81 -0.93 3.90 0.95
N LEU A 82 -2.15 4.39 0.73
CA LEU A 82 -3.30 4.06 1.58
C LEU A 82 -3.68 2.57 1.52
N VAL A 83 -3.58 1.93 0.35
CA VAL A 83 -3.71 0.47 0.21
C VAL A 83 -2.69 -0.25 1.10
N SER A 84 -1.43 0.20 1.10
CA SER A 84 -0.39 -0.40 1.92
C SER A 84 -0.70 -0.29 3.42
N GLU A 85 -1.29 0.82 3.86
CA GLU A 85 -1.68 1.01 5.26
C GLU A 85 -2.86 0.12 5.66
N LEU A 86 -3.93 0.06 4.85
CA LEU A 86 -5.07 -0.83 5.13
C LEU A 86 -4.65 -2.30 5.16
N VAL A 87 -3.85 -2.73 4.19
CA VAL A 87 -3.35 -4.11 4.12
C VAL A 87 -2.38 -4.40 5.27
N GLY A 88 -1.50 -3.46 5.60
CA GLY A 88 -0.61 -3.58 6.76
C GLY A 88 -1.39 -3.78 8.05
N ASN A 89 -2.49 -3.06 8.23
CA ASN A 89 -3.38 -3.23 9.39
C ASN A 89 -4.07 -4.61 9.38
N ALA A 90 -4.55 -5.05 8.22
CA ALA A 90 -5.14 -6.38 8.09
C ALA A 90 -4.13 -7.50 8.46
N VAL A 91 -2.89 -7.40 7.97
CA VAL A 91 -1.83 -8.37 8.27
C VAL A 91 -1.46 -8.36 9.76
N ARG A 92 -1.35 -7.19 10.39
CA ARG A 92 -0.93 -7.07 11.80
C ARG A 92 -2.01 -7.46 12.80
N HIS A 93 -3.28 -7.14 12.52
CA HIS A 93 -4.32 -7.15 13.56
C HIS A 93 -5.40 -8.22 13.40
N THR A 94 -5.48 -8.89 12.25
CA THR A 94 -6.63 -9.80 12.01
C THR A 94 -6.40 -11.21 12.52
N GLY A 95 -5.14 -11.68 12.57
CA GLY A 95 -4.79 -13.07 12.85
C GLY A 95 -5.33 -14.07 11.81
N ALA A 96 -5.99 -13.60 10.76
CA ALA A 96 -6.60 -14.42 9.73
C ALA A 96 -5.55 -14.98 8.77
N ARG A 97 -5.81 -16.12 8.13
CA ARG A 97 -4.91 -16.66 7.09
C ARG A 97 -4.97 -15.87 5.79
N ARG A 98 -6.10 -15.22 5.50
CA ARG A 98 -6.37 -14.50 4.25
C ARG A 98 -7.27 -13.30 4.52
N PHE A 99 -7.18 -12.30 3.66
CA PHE A 99 -8.08 -11.15 3.59
C PHE A 99 -8.47 -10.89 2.13
N GLY A 100 -9.56 -10.16 1.91
CA GLY A 100 -10.06 -9.75 0.60
C GLY A 100 -9.63 -8.33 0.28
N LEU A 101 -9.29 -8.06 -0.98
CA LEU A 101 -9.08 -6.72 -1.53
C LEU A 101 -10.08 -6.49 -2.67
N ARG A 102 -10.78 -5.36 -2.64
CA ARG A 102 -11.67 -4.95 -3.73
C ARG A 102 -11.50 -3.47 -4.02
N MET A 103 -11.58 -3.12 -5.30
CA MET A 103 -11.41 -1.76 -5.79
C MET A 103 -12.62 -1.42 -6.66
N ARG A 104 -13.21 -0.23 -6.45
CA ARG A 104 -14.36 0.22 -7.22
C ARG A 104 -14.12 1.64 -7.68
N ARG A 105 -14.46 1.90 -8.94
CA ARG A 105 -14.57 3.25 -9.48
C ARG A 105 -16.03 3.59 -9.74
N ARG A 106 -16.41 4.81 -9.39
CA ARG A 106 -17.69 5.44 -9.71
C ARG A 106 -17.41 6.85 -10.24
N ARG A 107 -18.46 7.54 -10.70
CA ARG A 107 -18.33 8.93 -11.16
C ARG A 107 -17.82 9.80 -9.99
N GLY A 108 -16.71 10.48 -10.21
CA GLY A 108 -16.10 11.38 -9.22
C GLY A 108 -15.36 10.75 -8.04
N TRP A 109 -15.34 9.41 -7.87
CA TRP A 109 -14.59 8.78 -6.77
C TRP A 109 -14.15 7.33 -7.05
N ILE A 110 -13.09 6.94 -6.34
CA ILE A 110 -12.65 5.55 -6.18
C ILE A 110 -12.84 5.12 -4.73
N ARG A 111 -13.09 3.82 -4.52
CA ARG A 111 -13.16 3.20 -3.20
C ARG A 111 -12.36 1.92 -3.18
N ILE A 112 -11.56 1.77 -2.15
CA ILE A 112 -10.73 0.61 -1.91
C ILE A 112 -11.19 -0.03 -0.61
N GLU A 113 -11.42 -1.33 -0.65
CA GLU A 113 -12.03 -2.13 0.40
C GLU A 113 -11.07 -3.27 0.77
N VAL A 114 -10.74 -3.39 2.05
CA VAL A 114 -10.03 -4.54 2.62
C VAL A 114 -10.98 -5.25 3.58
N ARG A 115 -11.35 -6.47 3.21
CA ARG A 115 -12.26 -7.32 3.97
C ARG A 115 -11.49 -8.37 4.76
N ASP A 116 -11.77 -8.48 6.05
CA ASP A 116 -11.13 -9.46 6.91
C ASP A 116 -12.15 -10.06 7.90
N PRO A 117 -11.91 -11.28 8.43
CA PRO A 117 -12.86 -11.94 9.32
C PRO A 117 -12.80 -11.42 10.78
N SER A 118 -11.87 -10.52 11.11
CA SER A 118 -11.75 -9.97 12.46
C SER A 118 -12.82 -8.90 12.71
N ARG A 119 -13.37 -8.91 13.94
CA ARG A 119 -14.30 -7.86 14.40
C ARG A 119 -13.59 -6.70 15.09
N GLY A 120 -12.26 -6.76 15.24
CA GLY A 120 -11.47 -5.68 15.82
C GLY A 120 -11.55 -4.44 14.95
N LEU A 121 -11.98 -3.32 15.52
CA LEU A 121 -12.03 -2.04 14.83
C LEU A 121 -10.63 -1.40 14.82
N PRO A 122 -10.20 -0.81 13.69
CA PRO A 122 -9.01 0.01 13.67
C PRO A 122 -9.19 1.25 14.56
N CYS A 123 -8.23 1.49 15.45
CA CYS A 123 -8.21 2.67 16.31
C CYS A 123 -7.25 3.72 15.72
N LEU A 124 -7.74 4.95 15.53
CA LEU A 124 -6.87 6.09 15.30
C LEU A 124 -6.04 6.32 16.57
N MET A 125 -4.75 6.07 16.49
CA MET A 125 -3.82 6.40 17.56
C MET A 125 -3.20 7.78 17.28
N PRO A 126 -3.01 8.63 18.30
CA PRO A 126 -2.19 9.83 18.15
C PRO A 126 -0.79 9.41 17.67
N VAL A 127 -0.32 10.03 16.59
CA VAL A 127 1.00 9.77 16.02
C VAL A 127 1.92 10.94 16.36
N GLN A 128 3.08 10.67 16.95
CA GLN A 128 4.15 11.65 17.10
C GLN A 128 5.09 11.60 15.88
N GLU A 129 5.75 12.72 15.56
CA GLU A 129 6.61 12.87 14.37
C GLU A 129 7.78 11.86 14.29
N LEU A 130 8.13 11.21 15.39
CA LEU A 130 9.20 10.21 15.47
C LEU A 130 8.68 8.76 15.48
N ASP A 131 7.37 8.53 15.52
CA ASP A 131 6.82 7.19 15.64
C ASP A 131 7.01 6.41 14.34
N VAL A 132 7.79 5.33 14.38
CA VAL A 132 8.05 4.45 13.22
C VAL A 132 6.85 3.51 12.95
N SER A 133 5.89 3.44 13.88
CA SER A 133 4.69 2.60 13.80
C SER A 133 3.43 3.39 14.19
N GLY A 134 2.24 2.91 13.85
CA GLY A 134 0.98 3.59 14.20
C GLY A 134 0.52 4.72 13.26
N ARG A 135 1.32 5.07 12.24
CA ARG A 135 0.95 6.10 11.24
C ARG A 135 -0.14 5.68 10.26
N GLY A 136 -0.46 4.39 10.18
CA GLY A 136 -1.24 3.88 9.06
C GLY A 136 -2.62 4.49 8.95
N LEU A 137 -3.39 4.50 10.04
CA LEU A 137 -4.71 5.15 10.04
C LEU A 137 -4.61 6.67 9.95
N PHE A 138 -3.55 7.28 10.49
CA PHE A 138 -3.32 8.72 10.35
C PHE A 138 -3.11 9.13 8.88
N LEU A 139 -2.34 8.36 8.11
CA LEU A 139 -2.16 8.63 6.68
C LEU A 139 -3.48 8.49 5.91
N VAL A 140 -4.27 7.47 6.23
CA VAL A 140 -5.62 7.27 5.66
C VAL A 140 -6.51 8.46 5.99
N ASP A 141 -6.52 8.92 7.24
CA ASP A 141 -7.31 10.07 7.69
C ASP A 141 -6.89 11.38 7.00
N LYS A 142 -5.61 11.56 6.69
CA LYS A 142 -5.09 12.77 6.05
C LYS A 142 -5.27 12.81 4.53
N LEU A 143 -5.19 11.67 3.86
CA LEU A 143 -5.14 11.62 2.39
C LEU A 143 -6.45 11.14 1.75
N ALA A 144 -7.29 10.40 2.47
CA ALA A 144 -8.60 10.01 1.96
C ALA A 144 -9.62 11.12 2.16
N ASP A 145 -10.57 11.26 1.22
CA ASP A 145 -11.73 12.14 1.41
C ASP A 145 -12.69 11.55 2.45
N ARG A 146 -12.83 10.22 2.47
CA ARG A 146 -13.64 9.48 3.43
C ARG A 146 -12.98 8.15 3.72
N TRP A 147 -13.10 7.67 4.95
CA TRP A 147 -12.71 6.31 5.29
C TRP A 147 -13.61 5.78 6.39
N GLY A 148 -13.64 4.47 6.56
CA GLY A 148 -14.48 3.86 7.57
C GLY A 148 -14.38 2.35 7.62
N VAL A 149 -15.30 1.78 8.38
CA VAL A 149 -15.39 0.35 8.62
C VAL A 149 -16.84 -0.08 8.56
N ASP A 150 -17.16 -0.97 7.63
CA ASP A 150 -18.46 -1.60 7.54
C ASP A 150 -18.40 -2.94 8.30
N LEU A 151 -19.15 -3.06 9.40
CA LEU A 151 -19.26 -4.32 10.13
C LEU A 151 -20.13 -5.30 9.35
N LEU A 152 -19.65 -6.53 9.22
CA LEU A 152 -20.34 -7.62 8.53
C LEU A 152 -20.68 -8.74 9.54
N PRO A 153 -21.67 -9.60 9.24
CA PRO A 153 -21.95 -10.77 10.09
C PRO A 153 -20.73 -11.68 10.32
N ARG A 154 -19.79 -11.70 9.37
CA ARG A 154 -18.55 -12.49 9.41
C ARG A 154 -17.33 -11.62 9.12
N GLY A 155 -17.06 -10.68 10.01
CA GLY A 155 -15.88 -9.82 9.98
C GLY A 155 -16.21 -8.36 9.71
N LYS A 156 -15.34 -7.68 8.97
CA LYS A 156 -15.51 -6.27 8.63
C LYS A 156 -14.91 -5.96 7.26
N THR A 157 -15.28 -4.82 6.72
CA THR A 157 -14.63 -4.20 5.58
C THR A 157 -14.09 -2.85 6.01
N THR A 158 -12.77 -2.71 6.05
CA THR A 158 -12.11 -1.40 6.20
C THR A 158 -11.97 -0.78 4.83
N TRP A 159 -12.28 0.51 4.68
CA TRP A 159 -12.31 1.13 3.37
C TRP A 159 -11.88 2.59 3.41
N PHE A 160 -11.46 3.10 2.26
CA PHE A 160 -11.28 4.53 2.01
C PHE A 160 -11.81 4.91 0.62
N GLU A 161 -12.16 6.18 0.47
CA GLU A 161 -12.62 6.81 -0.76
C GLU A 161 -11.74 8.02 -1.08
N MET A 162 -11.45 8.20 -2.36
CA MET A 162 -10.74 9.37 -2.88
C MET A 162 -11.52 9.95 -4.05
N ARG A 163 -11.69 11.28 -4.07
CA ARG A 163 -12.28 12.00 -5.18
C ARG A 163 -11.33 11.96 -6.36
N VAL A 164 -11.87 11.66 -7.53
CA VAL A 164 -11.13 11.69 -8.78
C VAL A 164 -11.79 12.70 -9.71
N ALA A 165 -10.97 13.47 -10.42
CA ALA A 165 -11.50 14.30 -11.50
C ALA A 165 -12.08 13.39 -12.57
N ASP A 166 -13.34 13.63 -12.94
CA ASP A 166 -13.89 13.05 -14.16
C ASP A 166 -13.12 13.70 -15.33
N ARG A 167 -12.52 12.86 -16.19
CA ARG A 167 -11.92 13.30 -17.45
C ARG A 167 -12.99 13.48 -18.50
#